data_AF-A0A1V8YP30-F1
#
_entry.id   AF-A0A1V8YP30-F1
#
_cell.length_a   1.000
_cell.length_b   1.000
_cell.length_c   1.000
_cell.angle_alpha   90.00
_cell.angle_beta   90.00
_cell.angle_gamma   90.00
#
_symmetry.space_group_name_H-M   'P 1'
#
loop_
_entity.id
_entity.type
_entity.pdbx_description
1 polymer ?
#
loop_
_entity_poly.entity_id
_entity_poly.type
_entity_poly.pdbx_seq_one_letter_code
_entity_poly.pdbx_strand_id
1 'polypeptide(L)'
;MNREERCKFANELIEIIASCGREFLNYKNRINYEGKQGIISHFKLKNGRVYFVDGYVQKDIYAYGYRYFRRKFSEGGTVKALILDLAEYIRTGKSANATHGYGGGYCQHWGYPEEDMKIIQNKAVEIGFSKSLPDDTEDYI
;
A
#
# COMPACT_ATOMS: atom_id res chain seq x y z
N MET A 1 -12.04 12.69 -9.14
CA MET A 1 -10.73 12.05 -9.34
C MET A 1 -10.85 10.89 -10.30
N ASN A 2 -10.04 10.84 -11.34
CA ASN A 2 -10.01 9.74 -12.32
C ASN A 2 -9.09 8.60 -11.85
N ARG A 3 -9.00 7.51 -12.63
CA ARG A 3 -8.24 6.31 -12.23
C ARG A 3 -6.73 6.54 -12.24
N GLU A 4 -6.25 7.31 -13.20
CA GLU A 4 -4.84 7.63 -13.40
C GLU A 4 -4.32 8.48 -12.23
N GLU A 5 -5.09 9.47 -11.79
CA GLU A 5 -4.86 10.27 -10.57
C GLU A 5 -4.82 9.39 -9.31
N ARG A 6 -5.80 8.50 -9.14
CA ARG A 6 -5.81 7.57 -8.00
C ARG A 6 -4.59 6.65 -7.98
N CYS A 7 -4.14 6.19 -9.15
CA CYS A 7 -2.93 5.38 -9.25
C CYS A 7 -1.68 6.17 -8.83
N LYS A 8 -1.59 7.45 -9.22
CA LYS A 8 -0.52 8.34 -8.79
C LYS A 8 -0.53 8.50 -7.28
N PHE A 9 -1.67 8.83 -6.68
CA PHE A 9 -1.80 9.01 -5.23
C PHE A 9 -1.53 7.74 -4.43
N ALA A 10 -1.96 6.58 -4.92
CA ALA A 10 -1.61 5.30 -4.30
C ALA A 10 -0.09 5.07 -4.29
N ASN A 11 0.62 5.48 -5.36
CA ASN A 11 2.08 5.40 -5.41
C ASN A 11 2.74 6.40 -4.45
N GLU A 12 2.22 7.63 -4.33
CA GLU A 12 2.70 8.60 -3.33
C GLU A 12 2.56 8.05 -1.90
N LEU A 13 1.45 7.38 -1.59
CA LEU A 13 1.28 6.72 -0.29
C LEU A 13 2.27 5.56 -0.09
N ILE A 14 2.55 4.76 -1.13
CA ILE A 14 3.57 3.72 -1.06
C ILE A 14 4.97 4.32 -0.80
N GLU A 15 5.31 5.43 -1.44
CA GLU A 15 6.60 6.10 -1.20
C GLU A 15 6.75 6.55 0.26
N ILE A 16 5.67 7.08 0.86
CA ILE A 16 5.66 7.43 2.29
C ILE A 16 5.82 6.20 3.18
N ILE A 17 5.08 5.12 2.90
CA ILE A 17 5.23 3.85 3.66
C ILE A 17 6.65 3.30 3.55
N ALA A 18 7.28 3.45 2.38
CA ALA A 18 8.64 3.02 2.10
C ALA A 18 9.72 3.88 2.78
N SER A 19 9.37 5.07 3.28
CA SER A 19 10.27 5.95 4.05
C SER A 19 10.03 5.94 5.56
N CYS A 20 8.98 5.28 6.05
CA CYS A 20 8.59 5.26 7.45
C CYS A 20 8.87 3.92 8.13
N GLY A 21 9.17 3.96 9.43
CA GLY A 21 9.30 2.79 10.29
C GLY A 21 10.26 1.73 9.74
N ARG A 22 9.72 0.57 9.35
CA ARG A 22 10.48 -0.57 8.83
C ARG A 22 10.72 -0.51 7.31
N GLU A 23 10.37 0.61 6.68
CA GLU A 23 10.53 0.84 5.24
C GLU A 23 9.88 -0.27 4.39
N PHE A 24 8.65 -0.67 4.74
CA PHE A 24 7.91 -1.64 3.93
C PHE A 24 7.85 -1.20 2.47
N LEU A 25 7.90 -2.16 1.54
CA LEU A 25 7.88 -1.90 0.10
C LEU A 25 9.15 -1.24 -0.46
N ASN A 26 10.14 -0.88 0.38
CA ASN A 26 11.43 -0.38 -0.04
C ASN A 26 12.46 -1.51 -0.22
N TYR A 27 12.91 -1.71 -1.46
CA TYR A 27 13.95 -2.70 -1.77
C TYR A 27 15.22 -2.06 -2.36
N LYS A 28 15.36 -0.73 -2.29
CA LYS A 28 16.49 0.00 -2.90
C LYS A 28 17.85 -0.42 -2.37
N ASN A 29 17.94 -1.01 -1.18
CA ASN A 29 19.18 -1.49 -0.58
C ASN A 29 19.38 -3.01 -0.74
N ARG A 30 18.60 -3.69 -1.59
CA ARG A 30 18.65 -5.15 -1.78
C ARG A 30 18.92 -5.53 -3.21
N ILE A 31 19.72 -6.57 -3.42
CA ILE A 31 19.91 -7.23 -4.71
C ILE A 31 19.05 -8.49 -4.75
N ASN A 32 18.32 -8.70 -5.84
CA ASN A 32 17.52 -9.91 -6.02
C ASN A 32 18.35 -11.09 -6.57
N TYR A 33 17.72 -12.27 -6.64
CA TYR A 33 18.37 -13.49 -7.11
C TYR A 33 18.86 -13.44 -8.58
N GLU A 34 18.41 -12.44 -9.36
CA GLU A 34 18.84 -12.19 -10.75
C GLU A 34 19.96 -11.14 -10.82
N GLY A 35 20.51 -10.69 -9.68
CA GLY A 35 21.54 -9.66 -9.62
C GLY A 35 21.04 -8.23 -9.86
N LYS A 36 19.71 -8.00 -9.84
CA LYS A 36 19.12 -6.68 -10.07
C LYS A 36 18.96 -5.90 -8.78
N GLN A 37 19.26 -4.61 -8.83
CA GLN A 37 18.99 -3.66 -7.76
C GLN A 37 17.47 -3.55 -7.54
N GLY A 38 17.02 -3.75 -6.31
CA GLY A 38 15.63 -3.59 -5.90
C GLY A 38 15.15 -2.14 -6.00
N ILE A 39 13.84 -1.96 -6.03
CA ILE A 39 13.19 -0.66 -6.17
C ILE A 39 12.11 -0.47 -5.09
N ILE A 40 11.52 0.72 -5.03
CA ILE A 40 10.27 0.88 -4.28
C ILE A 40 9.14 0.25 -5.11
N SER A 41 8.34 -0.58 -4.44
CA SER A 41 7.20 -1.23 -5.07
C SER A 41 6.19 -0.18 -5.53
N HIS A 42 5.45 -0.43 -6.60
CA HIS A 42 4.51 0.58 -7.12
C HIS A 42 3.39 -0.06 -7.93
N PHE A 43 2.29 0.68 -8.08
CA PHE A 43 1.23 0.39 -9.03
C PHE A 43 1.55 0.95 -10.41
N LYS A 44 1.05 0.23 -11.41
CA LYS A 44 0.95 0.72 -12.78
C LYS A 44 -0.34 0.29 -13.44
N LEU A 45 -0.83 1.13 -14.34
CA LEU A 45 -1.97 0.83 -15.20
C LEU A 45 -1.47 0.22 -16.50
N LYS A 46 -2.03 -0.93 -16.90
CA LYS A 46 -1.69 -1.61 -18.15
C LYS A 46 -2.93 -2.30 -18.71
N ASN A 47 -3.27 -2.01 -19.97
CA ASN A 47 -4.42 -2.62 -20.67
C ASN A 47 -5.74 -2.51 -19.87
N GLY A 48 -6.01 -1.35 -19.29
CA GLY A 48 -7.19 -1.09 -18.47
C GLY A 48 -7.22 -1.80 -17.11
N ARG A 49 -6.15 -2.49 -16.71
CA ARG A 49 -6.02 -3.22 -15.45
C ARG A 49 -4.99 -2.58 -14.53
N VAL A 50 -5.16 -2.81 -13.23
CA VAL A 50 -4.21 -2.38 -12.19
C VAL A 50 -3.25 -3.53 -11.91
N TYR A 51 -1.96 -3.24 -12.05
CA TYR A 51 -0.88 -4.14 -11.69
C TYR A 51 -0.07 -3.55 -10.55
N PHE A 52 0.43 -4.42 -9.69
CA PHE A 52 1.41 -4.09 -8.67
C PHE A 52 2.75 -4.69 -9.08
N VAL A 53 3.82 -3.91 -8.96
CA VAL A 53 5.19 -4.34 -9.20
C VAL A 53 5.86 -4.49 -7.83
N ASP A 54 6.15 -5.73 -7.44
CA ASP A 54 6.93 -6.03 -6.24
C ASP A 54 8.37 -5.53 -6.41
N GLY A 55 8.86 -4.72 -5.48
CA GLY A 55 10.14 -4.04 -5.64
C GLY A 55 11.37 -4.96 -5.61
N TYR A 56 11.25 -6.16 -5.04
CA TYR A 56 12.31 -7.17 -5.02
C TYR A 56 12.28 -8.06 -6.27
N VAL A 57 11.13 -8.68 -6.54
CA VAL A 57 10.98 -9.64 -7.65
C VAL A 57 10.83 -8.92 -9.00
N GLN A 58 10.34 -7.68 -9.00
CA GLN A 58 10.16 -6.81 -10.17
C GLN A 58 9.29 -7.43 -11.28
N LYS A 59 8.28 -8.21 -10.86
CA LYS A 59 7.30 -8.82 -11.78
C LYS A 59 5.94 -8.17 -11.60
N ASP A 60 5.24 -8.03 -12.71
CA ASP A 60 3.85 -7.56 -12.75
C ASP A 60 2.93 -8.58 -12.06
N ILE A 61 2.23 -8.13 -11.03
CA ILE A 61 1.19 -8.87 -10.32
C ILE A 61 -0.15 -8.22 -10.66
N TYR A 62 -1.09 -9.01 -11.17
CA TYR A 62 -2.44 -8.50 -11.39
C TYR A 62 -3.14 -8.30 -10.03
N ALA A 63 -3.29 -7.03 -9.62
CA ALA A 63 -3.75 -6.66 -8.29
C ALA A 63 -5.27 -6.68 -8.18
N TYR A 64 -5.87 -7.85 -8.38
CA TYR A 64 -7.33 -8.05 -8.31
C TYR A 64 -7.76 -9.01 -7.20
N GLY A 65 -6.83 -9.83 -6.70
CA GLY A 65 -7.13 -10.73 -5.59
C GLY A 65 -5.94 -11.57 -5.17
N TYR A 66 -6.03 -12.16 -3.97
CA TYR A 66 -4.96 -12.92 -3.33
C TYR A 66 -4.34 -14.01 -4.22
N ARG A 67 -5.14 -14.68 -5.04
CA ARG A 67 -4.68 -15.78 -5.92
C ARG A 67 -3.57 -15.39 -6.91
N TYR A 68 -3.42 -14.10 -7.21
CA TYR A 68 -2.42 -13.58 -8.14
C TYR A 68 -1.07 -13.26 -7.45
N PHE A 69 -1.08 -13.07 -6.13
CA PHE A 69 0.09 -12.78 -5.28
C PHE A 69 0.79 -14.07 -4.80
N ARG A 70 1.05 -15.01 -5.71
CA ARG A 70 1.75 -16.28 -5.41
C ARG A 70 3.23 -16.02 -5.06
N ARG A 71 4.18 -16.81 -5.58
CA ARG A 71 5.65 -16.63 -5.39
C ARG A 71 6.24 -15.34 -6.00
N LYS A 72 5.42 -14.32 -6.23
CA LYS A 72 5.80 -13.04 -6.85
C LYS A 72 5.74 -11.87 -5.89
N PHE A 73 5.42 -12.12 -4.62
CA PHE A 73 5.24 -11.09 -3.60
C PHE A 73 6.15 -11.36 -2.41
N SER A 74 6.89 -10.34 -2.01
CA SER A 74 7.97 -10.45 -1.03
C SER A 74 7.54 -10.11 0.39
N GLU A 75 6.41 -9.42 0.55
CA GLU A 75 5.89 -9.00 1.85
C GLU A 75 4.92 -10.01 2.49
N GLY A 76 4.62 -9.78 3.77
CA GLY A 76 3.64 -10.55 4.54
C GLY A 76 2.17 -10.35 4.11
N GLY A 77 1.29 -11.17 4.68
CA GLY A 77 -0.16 -11.16 4.37
C GLY A 77 -0.85 -9.83 4.65
N THR A 78 -0.39 -9.07 5.64
CA THR A 78 -0.99 -7.79 6.01
C THR A 78 -0.71 -6.69 4.99
N VAL A 79 0.53 -6.58 4.50
CA VAL A 79 0.88 -5.67 3.40
C VAL A 79 0.15 -6.08 2.12
N LYS A 80 -0.02 -7.39 1.90
CA LYS A 80 -0.81 -7.91 0.75
C LYS A 80 -2.25 -7.40 0.76
N ALA A 81 -2.90 -7.37 1.93
CA ALA A 81 -4.26 -6.84 2.09
C ALA A 81 -4.30 -5.35 1.72
N LEU A 82 -3.36 -4.56 2.25
CA LEU A 82 -3.22 -3.13 1.93
C LEU A 82 -3.08 -2.87 0.42
N ILE A 83 -2.24 -3.65 -0.28
CA ILE A 83 -2.09 -3.52 -1.73
C ILE A 83 -3.39 -3.85 -2.48
N LEU A 84 -4.18 -4.80 -2.00
CA LEU A 84 -5.48 -5.12 -2.61
C LEU A 84 -6.51 -4.01 -2.39
N ASP A 85 -6.55 -3.42 -1.20
CA ASP A 85 -7.41 -2.27 -0.89
C ASP A 85 -7.04 -1.08 -1.78
N LEU A 86 -5.75 -0.75 -1.89
CA LEU A 86 -5.26 0.32 -2.78
C LEU A 86 -5.63 0.03 -4.24
N ALA A 87 -5.52 -1.23 -4.69
CA ALA A 87 -5.91 -1.59 -6.04
C ALA A 87 -7.43 -1.48 -6.27
N GLU A 88 -8.25 -1.74 -5.26
CA GLU A 88 -9.70 -1.48 -5.32
C GLU A 88 -10.01 0.01 -5.39
N TYR A 89 -9.36 0.82 -4.56
CA TYR A 89 -9.46 2.27 -4.61
C TYR A 89 -9.09 2.82 -5.99
N ILE A 90 -7.97 2.38 -6.58
CA ILE A 90 -7.58 2.78 -7.94
C ILE A 90 -8.70 2.43 -8.94
N ARG A 91 -9.20 1.20 -8.90
CA ARG A 91 -10.24 0.72 -9.84
C ARG A 91 -11.56 1.45 -9.70
N THR A 92 -12.02 1.65 -8.48
CA THR A 92 -13.43 2.00 -8.19
C THR A 92 -13.62 3.42 -7.66
N GLY A 93 -12.57 4.03 -7.12
CA GLY A 93 -12.65 5.29 -6.38
C GLY A 93 -13.30 5.17 -5.01
N LYS A 94 -13.69 3.96 -4.57
CA LYS A 94 -14.20 3.74 -3.22
C LYS A 94 -13.05 3.77 -2.23
N SER A 95 -13.22 4.51 -1.14
CA SER A 95 -12.31 4.48 0.00
C SER A 95 -12.30 3.08 0.62
N ALA A 96 -11.17 2.68 1.19
CA ALA A 96 -11.06 1.45 1.95
C ALA A 96 -12.02 1.51 3.15
N ASN A 97 -12.72 0.41 3.39
CA ASN A 97 -13.67 0.28 4.50
C ASN A 97 -12.98 -0.16 5.81
N ALA A 98 -11.65 -0.21 5.83
CA ALA A 98 -10.82 -0.63 6.96
C ALA A 98 -11.02 -2.07 7.46
N THR A 99 -11.80 -2.91 6.76
CA THR A 99 -12.27 -4.19 7.32
C THR A 99 -11.31 -5.38 7.18
N HIS A 100 -10.24 -5.26 6.40
CA HIS A 100 -9.29 -6.37 6.16
C HIS A 100 -7.82 -5.93 6.27
N GLY A 101 -7.05 -6.54 7.18
CA GLY A 101 -5.59 -6.29 7.32
C GLY A 101 -5.25 -4.93 7.95
N TYR A 102 -4.23 -4.24 7.43
CA TYR A 102 -3.87 -2.85 7.78
C TYR A 102 -4.95 -1.87 7.29
N GLY A 103 -6.20 -2.16 7.60
CA GLY A 103 -7.37 -1.66 6.90
C GLY A 103 -7.24 -0.16 6.73
N GLY A 104 -7.21 0.34 5.50
CA GLY A 104 -7.15 1.77 5.18
C GLY A 104 -6.09 2.64 5.91
N GLY A 105 -5.04 2.06 6.51
CA GLY A 105 -4.10 2.79 7.39
C GLY A 105 -4.48 2.83 8.89
N TYR A 106 -5.58 2.19 9.28
CA TYR A 106 -6.22 2.24 10.61
C TYR A 106 -5.62 1.34 11.70
N CYS A 107 -4.54 0.59 11.44
CA CYS A 107 -3.84 -0.10 12.51
C CYS A 107 -2.92 0.91 13.23
N GLN A 108 -3.23 1.23 14.49
CA GLN A 108 -2.56 2.29 15.27
C GLN A 108 -1.04 2.07 15.40
N HIS A 109 -0.58 0.82 15.43
CA HIS A 109 0.85 0.53 15.59
C HIS A 109 1.29 -0.61 14.68
N TRP A 110 2.00 -0.29 13.60
CA TRP A 110 2.73 -1.29 12.80
C TRP A 110 4.09 -1.64 13.44
N GLY A 111 4.23 -1.37 14.74
CA GLY A 111 5.52 -1.26 15.43
C GLY A 111 6.33 -0.04 14.96
N TYR A 112 5.66 0.96 14.38
CA TYR A 112 6.26 2.21 13.91
C TYR A 112 6.12 3.29 14.99
N PRO A 113 6.99 4.30 15.01
CA PRO A 113 6.76 5.52 15.76
C PRO A 113 5.38 6.12 15.46
N GLU A 114 4.77 6.77 16.46
CA GLU A 114 3.44 7.37 16.31
C GLU A 114 3.42 8.46 15.22
N GLU A 115 4.50 9.24 15.12
CA GLU A 115 4.70 10.25 14.07
C GLU A 115 4.65 9.67 12.65
N ASP A 116 5.31 8.53 12.44
CA ASP A 116 5.32 7.82 11.15
C ASP A 116 3.91 7.31 10.80
N MET A 117 3.21 6.76 11.79
CA MET A 117 1.84 6.30 11.60
C MET A 117 0.90 7.45 11.25
N LYS A 118 1.03 8.59 11.93
CA LYS A 118 0.25 9.80 11.64
C LYS A 118 0.51 10.31 10.22
N ILE A 119 1.76 10.31 9.75
CA ILE A 119 2.10 10.70 8.38
C ILE A 119 1.39 9.80 7.35
N ILE A 120 1.45 8.48 7.55
CA ILE A 120 0.80 7.50 6.66
C ILE A 120 -0.72 7.69 6.66
N GLN A 121 -1.33 7.85 7.83
CA GLN A 121 -2.77 8.01 8.00
C GLN A 121 -3.27 9.33 7.40
N ASN A 122 -2.56 10.43 7.65
CA ASN A 122 -2.88 11.73 7.08
C ASN A 122 -2.85 11.68 5.56
N LYS A 123 -1.82 11.05 4.97
CA LYS A 123 -1.77 10.88 3.52
C LYS A 123 -2.90 10.02 3.00
N ALA A 124 -3.24 8.92 3.68
CA ALA A 124 -4.35 8.05 3.30
C ALA A 124 -5.70 8.80 3.26
N VAL A 125 -5.93 9.70 4.22
CA VAL A 125 -7.12 10.57 4.26
C VAL A 125 -7.07 11.65 3.18
N GLU A 126 -5.93 12.32 3.03
CA GLU A 126 -5.69 13.38 2.01
C GLU A 126 -6.07 12.89 0.61
N ILE A 127 -5.65 11.67 0.25
CA ILE A 127 -5.92 11.10 -1.07
C ILE A 127 -7.32 10.48 -1.18
N GLY A 128 -8.13 10.49 -0.12
CA GLY A 128 -9.45 9.86 -0.09
C GLY A 128 -9.42 8.32 -0.12
N PHE A 129 -8.26 7.71 0.14
CA PHE A 129 -8.14 6.27 0.32
C PHE A 129 -8.79 5.84 1.64
N SER A 130 -8.70 6.70 2.66
CA SER A 130 -9.35 6.54 3.97
C SER A 130 -10.38 7.66 4.21
N LYS A 131 -11.41 7.40 5.03
CA LYS A 131 -12.53 8.35 5.24
C LYS A 131 -12.32 9.34 6.37
N SER A 132 -11.55 8.98 7.39
CA SER A 132 -11.25 9.84 8.54
C SER A 132 -10.03 9.32 9.30
N LEU A 133 -9.35 10.21 10.01
CA LEU A 133 -8.44 9.82 11.09
C LEU A 133 -9.29 9.29 12.26
N PRO A 134 -8.80 8.35 13.08
CA PRO A 134 -9.43 8.13 14.37
C PRO A 134 -9.36 9.46 15.14
N ASP A 135 -10.50 10.04 15.50
CA ASP A 135 -10.51 10.99 16.60
C ASP A 135 -9.89 10.27 17.80
N ASP A 136 -9.13 11.01 18.62
CA ASP A 136 -8.66 10.59 19.96
C ASP A 136 -9.87 10.37 20.91
N THR A 137 -10.84 9.57 20.47
CA THR A 137 -11.92 9.07 21.28
C THR A 137 -11.36 7.92 22.07
N GLU A 138 -10.89 8.27 23.27
CA GLU A 138 -11.26 7.56 24.49
C GLU A 138 -12.57 6.79 24.28
N ASP A 139 -12.49 5.52 23.89
CA ASP A 139 -13.56 4.53 24.08
C ASP A 139 -13.06 3.16 23.62
N TYR A 140 -12.13 2.62 24.41
CA TYR A 140 -12.14 1.19 24.68
C TYR A 140 -12.39 1.05 26.19
N ILE A 141 -13.59 0.56 26.51
CA ILE A 141 -14.06 0.15 27.84
C ILE A 141 -13.01 -0.70 28.55
#